data_AF-A0A8S1C0V4-F1
#
_entry.id   AF-A0A8S1C0V4-F1
#
_cell.length_a   1.000
_cell.length_b   1.000
_cell.length_c   1.000
_cell.angle_alpha   90.00
_cell.angle_beta   90.00
_cell.angle_gamma   90.00
#
_symmetry.space_group_name_H-M   'P 1'
#
loop_
_entity.id
_entity.type
_entity.pdbx_description
1 polymer ?
#
loop_
_entity_poly.entity_id
_entity_poly.type
_entity_poly.pdbx_seq_one_letter_code
_entity_poly.pdbx_strand_id
1 'polypeptide(L)'
;MKISGTKFGAMLDQLTDRCGTMCLMVTLCLFYPQYTFLFQLSMTIDIACHWIHLHTTLMQGKTSHKFVDLSGNPIMRIYYTSRTVLFCMCAGNELFYASLYLLHFTPGPIVAGVGLFKLLSVVTFPVAVVKALIALLQGYIACINLGTIDVNEREEARKAKAN
;
A
#
# COMPACT_ATOMS: atom_id res chain seq x y z
N MET A 1 -7.14 10.78 -14.99
CA MET A 1 -8.32 11.41 -14.35
C MET A 1 -7.79 12.42 -13.33
N LYS A 2 -8.01 13.71 -13.60
CA LYS A 2 -7.40 14.86 -12.92
C LYS A 2 -8.28 15.22 -11.71
N ILE A 3 -7.84 14.91 -10.49
CA ILE A 3 -8.44 15.51 -9.29
C ILE A 3 -7.72 16.84 -9.09
N SER A 4 -8.46 17.94 -8.99
CA SER A 4 -7.94 19.26 -8.60
C SER A 4 -7.37 19.21 -7.19
N GLY A 5 -6.12 18.78 -7.07
CA GLY A 5 -5.34 18.77 -5.84
C GLY A 5 -3.90 19.13 -6.18
N THR A 6 -3.27 19.98 -5.36
CA THR A 6 -1.85 20.26 -5.50
C THR A 6 -1.04 18.97 -5.29
N LYS A 7 0.17 18.89 -5.85
CA LYS A 7 1.07 17.73 -5.59
C LYS A 7 1.25 17.51 -4.09
N PHE A 8 1.33 18.60 -3.33
CA PHE A 8 1.35 18.61 -1.88
C PHE A 8 0.10 17.95 -1.27
N GLY A 9 -1.10 18.35 -1.70
CA GLY A 9 -2.34 17.77 -1.19
C GLY A 9 -2.44 16.26 -1.44
N ALA A 10 -2.05 15.79 -2.62
CA ALA A 10 -2.04 14.35 -2.92
C ALA A 10 -1.02 13.57 -2.07
N MET A 11 0.17 14.14 -1.82
CA MET A 11 1.16 13.53 -0.93
C MET A 11 0.71 13.55 0.53
N LEU A 12 0.08 14.64 0.97
CA LEU A 12 -0.43 14.79 2.34
C LEU A 12 -1.57 13.80 2.61
N ASP A 13 -2.53 13.68 1.70
CA ASP A 13 -3.63 12.72 1.75
C ASP A 13 -3.09 11.29 1.89
N GLN A 14 -2.16 10.90 1.02
CA GLN A 14 -1.52 9.59 1.08
C GLN A 14 -0.77 9.37 2.39
N LEU A 15 -0.07 10.37 2.94
CA LEU A 15 0.65 10.24 4.20
C LEU A 15 -0.31 10.10 5.39
N THR A 16 -1.35 10.94 5.43
CA THR A 16 -2.34 10.95 6.51
C THR A 16 -3.13 9.63 6.56
N ASP A 17 -3.50 9.07 5.41
CA ASP A 17 -4.13 7.74 5.34
C ASP A 17 -3.28 6.69 6.07
N ARG A 18 -1.97 6.65 5.79
CA ARG A 18 -1.05 5.65 6.34
C ARG A 18 -0.81 5.83 7.83
N CYS A 19 -0.63 7.07 8.25
CA CYS A 19 -0.55 7.39 9.67
C CYS A 19 -1.83 6.98 10.40
N GLY A 20 -3.00 7.19 9.79
CA GLY A 20 -4.31 6.76 10.32
C GLY A 20 -4.39 5.25 10.52
N THR A 21 -4.13 4.47 9.46
CA THR A 21 -4.14 3.00 9.53
C THR A 21 -3.11 2.48 10.54
N MET A 22 -1.92 3.08 10.59
CA MET A 22 -0.87 2.70 11.56
C MET A 22 -1.32 2.90 13.01
N CYS A 23 -1.90 4.06 13.34
CA CYS A 23 -2.41 4.33 14.69
C CYS A 23 -3.52 3.33 15.08
N LEU A 24 -4.41 2.99 14.15
CA LEU A 24 -5.45 1.98 14.36
C LEU A 24 -4.83 0.60 14.61
N MET A 25 -3.86 0.18 13.80
CA MET A 25 -3.19 -1.11 13.94
C MET A 25 -2.39 -1.22 15.24
N VAL A 26 -1.72 -0.15 15.69
CA VAL A 26 -1.07 -0.11 17.01
C VAL A 26 -2.09 -0.32 18.13
N THR A 27 -3.28 0.29 18.02
CA THR A 27 -4.37 0.07 18.97
C THR A 27 -4.83 -1.39 18.97
N LEU A 28 -4.93 -2.01 17.79
CA LEU A 28 -5.26 -3.43 17.66
C LEU A 28 -4.19 -4.36 18.26
N CYS A 29 -2.91 -4.01 18.20
CA CYS A 29 -1.85 -4.74 18.91
C CYS A 29 -2.09 -4.76 20.42
N LEU A 30 -2.60 -3.66 20.99
CA LEU A 30 -2.92 -3.59 22.42
C LEU A 30 -4.13 -4.45 22.78
N PHE A 31 -5.15 -4.49 21.92
CA PHE A 31 -6.36 -5.29 22.15
C PHE A 31 -6.18 -6.78 21.87
N TYR A 32 -5.31 -7.12 20.91
CA TYR A 32 -5.08 -8.49 20.47
C TYR A 32 -3.58 -8.82 20.46
N PRO A 33 -2.94 -8.90 21.65
CA PRO A 33 -1.49 -9.04 21.76
C PRO A 33 -0.95 -10.29 21.05
N GLN A 34 -1.74 -11.36 20.98
CA GLN A 34 -1.43 -12.60 20.27
C GLN A 34 -1.21 -12.44 18.75
N TYR A 35 -1.79 -11.39 18.13
CA TYR A 35 -1.66 -11.11 16.70
C TYR A 35 -0.75 -9.92 16.40
N THR A 36 -0.07 -9.35 17.42
CA THR A 36 0.81 -8.19 17.30
C THR A 36 1.82 -8.33 16.16
N PHE A 37 2.45 -9.50 16.03
CA PHE A 37 3.42 -9.75 14.97
C PHE A 37 2.81 -9.57 13.57
N LEU A 38 1.58 -10.04 13.35
CA LEU A 38 0.90 -9.92 12.05
C LEU A 38 0.55 -8.46 11.73
N PHE A 39 0.07 -7.71 12.73
CA PHE A 39 -0.20 -6.28 12.56
C PHE A 39 1.09 -5.50 12.30
N GLN A 40 2.17 -5.78 13.04
CA GLN A 40 3.48 -5.17 12.79
C GLN A 40 3.99 -5.48 11.40
N LEU A 41 3.94 -6.74 10.98
CA LEU A 41 4.35 -7.15 9.64
C LEU A 41 3.57 -6.42 8.56
N SER A 42 2.24 -6.36 8.67
CA SER A 42 1.41 -5.64 7.69
C SER A 42 1.69 -4.13 7.68
N MET A 43 1.90 -3.49 8.85
CA MET A 43 2.29 -2.07 8.92
C MET A 43 3.64 -1.82 8.24
N THR A 44 4.64 -2.65 8.55
CA THR A 44 5.99 -2.52 8.00
C THR A 44 5.99 -2.70 6.49
N ILE A 45 5.29 -3.73 5.98
CA ILE A 45 5.16 -3.96 4.53
C ILE A 45 4.55 -2.75 3.84
N ASP A 46 3.44 -2.24 4.36
CA ASP A 46 2.70 -1.16 3.71
C ASP A 46 3.53 0.13 3.65
N ILE A 47 4.14 0.53 4.77
CA ILE A 47 4.97 1.74 4.86
C ILE A 47 6.25 1.59 4.01
N ALA A 48 6.99 0.49 4.16
CA ALA A 48 8.28 0.32 3.48
C ALA A 48 8.11 0.26 1.95
N CYS A 49 7.13 -0.51 1.45
CA CYS A 49 6.90 -0.64 0.02
C CYS A 49 6.45 0.68 -0.61
N HIS A 50 5.56 1.43 0.06
CA HIS A 50 5.14 2.74 -0.42
C HIS A 50 6.26 3.76 -0.39
N TRP A 51 7.10 3.75 0.65
CA TRP A 51 8.25 4.63 0.75
C TRP A 51 9.23 4.43 -0.41
N ILE A 52 9.65 3.20 -0.65
CA ILE A 52 10.58 2.86 -1.75
C ILE A 52 9.95 3.21 -3.10
N HIS A 53 8.67 2.90 -3.29
CA HIS A 53 7.95 3.23 -4.52
C HIS A 53 7.87 4.74 -4.78
N LEU A 54 7.54 5.54 -3.77
CA LEU A 54 7.46 6.99 -3.88
C LEU A 54 8.82 7.58 -4.26
N HIS A 55 9.88 7.18 -3.54
CA HIS A 55 11.24 7.64 -3.84
C HIS A 55 11.70 7.25 -5.24
N THR A 56 11.47 6.00 -5.64
CA THR A 56 11.84 5.51 -6.96
C THR A 56 11.11 6.30 -8.05
N THR A 57 9.80 6.54 -7.90
CA THR A 57 9.00 7.30 -8.87
C THR A 57 9.48 8.75 -9.00
N LEU A 58 9.91 9.38 -7.90
CA LEU A 58 10.49 10.72 -7.93
C LEU A 58 11.85 10.76 -8.66
N MET A 59 12.68 9.73 -8.51
CA MET A 59 13.96 9.61 -9.20
C MET A 59 13.78 9.27 -10.70
N GLN A 60 12.81 8.42 -11.03
CA GLN A 60 12.42 8.10 -12.41
C GLN A 60 12.01 9.32 -13.21
N GLY A 61 11.35 10.31 -12.59
CA GLY A 61 11.01 11.56 -13.29
C GLY A 61 12.22 12.32 -13.87
N LYS A 62 13.45 11.93 -13.51
CA LYS A 62 14.71 12.52 -14.01
C LYS A 62 15.41 11.70 -15.10
N THR A 63 15.12 10.40 -15.23
CA THR A 63 15.81 9.48 -16.15
C THR A 63 14.74 8.70 -16.92
N SER A 64 14.73 8.71 -18.26
CA SER A 64 13.52 8.31 -19.04
C SER A 64 13.63 6.97 -19.80
N HIS A 65 14.82 6.38 -19.97
CA HIS A 65 15.02 5.51 -21.15
C HIS A 65 14.99 3.98 -20.97
N LYS A 66 14.93 3.40 -19.75
CA LYS A 66 15.01 1.92 -19.58
C LYS A 66 14.20 1.33 -18.42
N PHE A 67 13.04 1.90 -18.08
CA PHE A 67 12.29 1.44 -16.90
C PHE A 67 11.42 0.21 -17.15
N VAL A 68 11.34 -0.66 -16.14
CA VAL A 68 10.30 -1.69 -16.09
C VAL A 68 9.01 -0.98 -15.73
N ASP A 69 8.16 -0.82 -16.74
CA ASP A 69 6.88 -0.16 -16.58
C ASP A 69 5.99 -0.95 -15.61
N LEU A 70 5.50 -0.28 -14.55
CA LEU A 70 4.50 -0.85 -13.64
C LEU A 70 3.25 -1.33 -14.41
N SER A 71 2.95 -0.72 -15.57
CA SER A 71 1.86 -1.13 -16.47
C SER A 71 2.07 -2.51 -17.12
N GLY A 72 3.31 -3.01 -17.16
CA GLY A 72 3.65 -4.29 -17.77
C GLY A 72 3.14 -5.49 -16.96
N ASN A 73 2.95 -5.34 -15.65
CA ASN A 73 2.34 -6.37 -14.82
C ASN A 73 0.80 -6.25 -14.87
N PRO A 74 0.06 -7.25 -15.40
CA PRO A 74 -1.39 -7.16 -15.58
C PRO A 74 -2.14 -6.91 -14.27
N ILE A 75 -1.62 -7.41 -13.14
CA ILE A 75 -2.21 -7.21 -11.81
C ILE A 75 -2.11 -5.73 -11.39
N MET A 76 -0.92 -5.14 -11.53
CA MET A 76 -0.68 -3.74 -11.20
C MET A 76 -1.43 -2.82 -12.14
N ARG A 77 -1.53 -3.17 -13.42
CA ARG A 77 -2.33 -2.45 -14.39
C ARG A 77 -3.80 -2.40 -13.99
N ILE A 78 -4.41 -3.53 -13.61
CA ILE A 78 -5.81 -3.54 -13.16
C ILE A 78 -5.99 -2.73 -11.88
N TYR A 79 -5.06 -2.87 -10.92
CA TYR A 79 -5.08 -2.17 -9.65
C TYR A 79 -5.03 -0.64 -9.81
N TYR A 80 -4.18 -0.12 -10.70
CA TYR A 80 -4.04 1.32 -10.93
C TYR A 80 -4.97 1.88 -12.02
N THR A 81 -5.43 1.07 -12.97
CA THR A 81 -6.33 1.53 -14.06
C THR A 81 -7.77 1.70 -13.56
N SER A 82 -8.21 0.85 -12.63
CA SER A 82 -9.58 0.91 -12.11
C SER A 82 -9.64 1.65 -10.77
N ARG A 83 -10.17 2.88 -10.80
CA ARG A 83 -10.42 3.67 -9.57
C ARG A 83 -11.30 2.91 -8.58
N THR A 84 -12.26 2.12 -9.08
CA THR A 84 -13.15 1.30 -8.26
C THR A 84 -12.38 0.22 -7.51
N VAL A 85 -11.43 -0.46 -8.16
CA VAL A 85 -10.62 -1.50 -7.52
C VAL A 85 -9.73 -0.89 -6.43
N LEU A 86 -9.07 0.24 -6.72
CA LEU A 86 -8.23 0.94 -5.76
C LEU A 86 -9.05 1.38 -4.52
N PHE A 87 -10.21 1.99 -4.75
CA PHE A 87 -11.10 2.42 -3.67
C PHE A 87 -11.61 1.22 -2.85
N CYS A 88 -12.07 0.15 -3.50
CA CYS A 88 -12.54 -1.05 -2.81
C CYS A 88 -11.44 -1.71 -1.97
N MET A 89 -10.19 -1.73 -2.46
CA MET A 89 -9.05 -2.29 -1.72
C MET A 89 -8.68 -1.45 -0.50
N CYS A 90 -8.65 -0.11 -0.64
CA CYS A 90 -8.43 0.78 0.51
C CYS A 90 -9.59 0.71 1.50
N ALA A 91 -10.82 0.89 1.05
CA ALA A 91 -12.01 0.83 1.90
C ALA A 91 -12.17 -0.52 2.59
N GLY A 92 -11.91 -1.63 1.89
CA GLY A 92 -11.98 -2.98 2.47
C GLY A 92 -10.90 -3.22 3.52
N ASN A 93 -9.69 -2.71 3.32
CA ASN A 93 -8.62 -2.79 4.32
C ASN A 93 -8.91 -1.95 5.57
N GLU A 94 -9.37 -0.71 5.40
CA GLU A 94 -9.80 0.13 6.52
C GLU A 94 -10.97 -0.51 7.26
N LEU A 95 -11.95 -1.04 6.52
CA LEU A 95 -13.10 -1.74 7.09
C LEU A 95 -12.68 -3.00 7.86
N PHE A 96 -11.66 -3.72 7.41
CA PHE A 96 -11.12 -4.86 8.13
C PHE A 96 -10.59 -4.44 9.51
N TYR A 97 -9.66 -3.49 9.58
CA TYR A 97 -9.08 -3.04 10.84
C TYR A 97 -10.13 -2.34 11.74
N ALA A 98 -11.03 -1.55 11.16
CA ALA A 98 -12.11 -0.92 11.92
C ALA A 98 -13.11 -1.96 12.47
N SER A 99 -13.43 -3.00 11.70
CA SER A 99 -14.31 -4.08 12.17
C SER A 99 -13.68 -4.89 13.30
N LEU A 100 -12.37 -5.15 13.27
CA LEU A 100 -11.64 -5.76 14.39
C LEU A 100 -11.66 -4.86 15.64
N TYR A 101 -11.50 -3.55 15.46
CA TYR A 101 -11.59 -2.60 16.57
C TYR A 101 -12.98 -2.63 17.22
N LEU A 102 -14.05 -2.57 16.43
CA LEU A 102 -15.42 -2.64 16.94
C LEU A 102 -15.74 -4.00 17.57
N LEU A 103 -15.23 -5.09 16.98
CA LEU A 103 -15.43 -6.46 17.47
C LEU A 103 -14.86 -6.66 18.89
N HIS A 104 -13.85 -5.88 19.28
CA HIS A 104 -13.31 -5.90 20.64
C HIS A 104 -14.35 -5.43 21.68
N PHE A 105 -15.19 -4.45 21.34
CA PHE A 105 -16.18 -3.88 22.25
C PHE A 105 -17.53 -4.59 22.17
N THR A 106 -17.98 -4.94 20.97
CA THR A 106 -19.27 -5.60 20.76
C THR A 106 -19.25 -6.47 19.51
N PRO A 107 -19.93 -7.62 19.50
CA PRO A 107 -20.13 -8.40 18.27
C PRO A 107 -21.00 -7.68 17.23
N GLY A 108 -21.72 -6.61 17.61
CA GLY A 108 -22.67 -5.91 16.77
C GLY A 108 -24.02 -6.63 16.67
N PRO A 109 -24.99 -6.08 15.91
CA PRO A 109 -26.28 -6.74 15.69
C PRO A 109 -26.07 -8.12 15.05
N ILE A 110 -26.88 -9.09 15.44
CA ILE A 110 -26.81 -10.44 14.90
C ILE A 110 -27.42 -10.42 13.50
N VAL A 111 -26.60 -10.69 12.49
CA VAL A 111 -27.00 -10.79 11.09
C VAL A 111 -26.65 -12.20 10.62
N ALA A 112 -27.63 -12.94 10.11
CA ALA A 112 -27.46 -14.34 9.67
C ALA A 112 -26.86 -15.27 10.76
N GLY A 113 -27.22 -15.06 12.03
CA GLY A 113 -26.75 -15.88 13.17
C GLY A 113 -25.33 -15.59 13.64
N VAL A 114 -24.65 -14.59 13.05
CA VAL A 114 -23.29 -14.18 13.42
C VAL A 114 -23.28 -12.68 13.72
N GLY A 115 -22.43 -12.21 14.63
CA GLY A 115 -22.25 -10.79 14.90
C GLY A 115 -21.76 -10.05 13.65
N LEU A 116 -22.41 -8.93 13.29
CA LEU A 116 -22.10 -8.16 12.08
C LEU A 116 -20.60 -7.84 11.93
N PHE A 117 -19.93 -7.41 13.00
CA PHE A 117 -18.51 -7.03 12.92
C PHE A 117 -17.60 -8.23 12.69
N LYS A 118 -17.99 -9.41 13.16
CA LYS A 118 -17.29 -10.67 12.86
C LYS A 118 -17.50 -11.09 11.40
N LEU A 119 -18.71 -10.91 10.86
CA LEU A 119 -18.96 -11.17 9.44
C LEU A 119 -18.15 -10.21 8.56
N LEU A 120 -18.15 -8.92 8.88
CA LEU A 120 -17.39 -7.91 8.15
C LEU A 120 -15.90 -8.19 8.19
N SER A 121 -15.33 -8.53 9.35
CA SER A 121 -13.91 -8.85 9.45
C SER A 121 -13.53 -10.07 8.61
N VAL A 122 -14.35 -11.12 8.60
CA VAL A 122 -14.10 -12.32 7.77
C VAL A 122 -14.19 -12.02 6.28
N VAL A 123 -15.19 -11.23 5.84
CA VAL A 123 -15.37 -10.87 4.43
C VAL A 123 -14.27 -9.94 3.93
N THR A 124 -13.78 -9.04 4.78
CA THR A 124 -12.74 -8.05 4.40
C THR A 124 -11.32 -8.55 4.63
N PHE A 125 -11.11 -9.62 5.40
CA PHE A 125 -9.80 -10.21 5.61
C PHE A 125 -9.06 -10.59 4.30
N PRO A 126 -9.69 -11.27 3.31
CA PRO A 126 -9.04 -11.53 2.03
C PRO A 126 -8.59 -10.26 1.31
N VAL A 127 -9.36 -9.17 1.44
CA VAL A 127 -9.02 -7.87 0.84
C VAL A 127 -7.76 -7.29 1.47
N ALA A 128 -7.64 -7.35 2.81
CA ALA A 128 -6.44 -6.92 3.52
C ALA A 128 -5.19 -7.73 3.11
N VAL A 129 -5.33 -9.05 2.97
CA VAL A 129 -4.25 -9.93 2.50
C VAL A 129 -3.83 -9.59 1.07
N VAL A 130 -4.79 -9.47 0.15
CA VAL A 130 -4.51 -9.10 -1.25
C VAL A 130 -3.85 -7.73 -1.33
N LYS A 131 -4.30 -6.75 -0.54
CA LYS A 131 -3.67 -5.43 -0.47
C LYS A 131 -2.22 -5.51 0.00
N ALA A 132 -1.92 -6.29 1.04
CA ALA A 132 -0.55 -6.50 1.51
C ALA A 132 0.35 -7.14 0.45
N LEU A 133 -0.17 -8.13 -0.30
CA LEU A 133 0.55 -8.77 -1.42
C LEU A 133 0.82 -7.79 -2.57
N ILE A 134 -0.16 -6.95 -2.90
CA ILE A 134 0.02 -5.89 -3.92
C ILE A 134 1.07 -4.88 -3.45
N ALA A 135 1.08 -4.49 -2.18
CA ALA A 135 2.11 -3.62 -1.63
C ALA A 135 3.51 -4.24 -1.77
N LEU A 136 3.67 -5.53 -1.45
CA LEU A 136 4.93 -6.25 -1.67
C LEU A 136 5.36 -6.26 -3.14
N LEU A 137 4.44 -6.55 -4.05
CA LEU A 137 4.71 -6.54 -5.49
C LEU A 137 5.14 -5.15 -5.97
N GLN A 138 4.48 -4.11 -5.49
CA GLN A 138 4.80 -2.71 -5.77
C GLN A 138 6.20 -2.34 -5.26
N GLY A 139 6.53 -2.76 -4.03
CA GLY A 139 7.87 -2.55 -3.45
C GLY A 139 8.96 -3.29 -4.23
N TYR A 140 8.71 -4.54 -4.60
CA TYR A 140 9.64 -5.35 -5.40
C TYR A 140 9.95 -4.70 -6.76
N ILE A 141 8.92 -4.28 -7.49
CA ILE A 141 9.09 -3.58 -8.78
C ILE A 141 9.84 -2.26 -8.58
N ALA A 142 9.54 -1.52 -7.51
CA ALA A 142 10.25 -0.29 -7.19
C ALA A 142 11.75 -0.54 -6.92
N CYS A 143 12.11 -1.60 -6.20
CA CYS A 143 13.51 -1.97 -5.98
C CYS A 143 14.26 -2.27 -7.29
N ILE A 144 13.64 -3.02 -8.21
CA ILE A 144 14.24 -3.31 -9.54
C ILE A 144 14.46 -2.01 -10.31
N ASN A 145 13.45 -1.15 -10.30
CA ASN A 145 13.51 0.14 -10.99
C ASN A 145 14.58 1.04 -10.39
N LEU A 146 14.73 1.09 -9.06
CA LEU A 146 15.79 1.82 -8.39
C LEU A 146 17.18 1.30 -8.78
N GLY A 147 17.38 -0.02 -8.81
CA GLY A 147 18.64 -0.61 -9.29
C GLY A 147 18.94 -0.27 -10.76
N THR A 148 17.90 -0.13 -11.59
CA THR A 148 18.05 0.32 -12.98
C THR A 148 18.52 1.78 -13.06
N ILE A 149 18.04 2.66 -12.17
CA ILE A 149 18.52 4.04 -12.07
C ILE A 149 20.01 4.05 -11.74
N ASP A 150 20.41 3.31 -10.71
CA ASP A 150 21.82 3.25 -10.27
C ASP A 150 22.77 2.79 -11.39
N VAL A 151 22.36 1.81 -12.19
CA VAL A 151 23.16 1.34 -13.33
C VAL A 151 23.26 2.42 -14.41
N ASN A 152 22.16 3.07 -14.77
CA ASN A 152 22.14 4.10 -15.81
C ASN A 152 23.00 5.32 -15.39
N GLU A 153 22.87 5.80 -14.16
CA GLU A 153 23.69 6.93 -13.65
C GLU A 153 25.19 6.59 -13.68
N ARG A 154 25.57 5.34 -13.37
CA ARG A 154 26.97 4.88 -13.48
C ARG A 154 27.44 4.80 -14.93
N GLU A 155 26.60 4.38 -15.87
CA GLU A 155 26.95 4.38 -17.29
C GLU A 155 27.16 5.80 -17.84
N GLU A 156 26.30 6.73 -17.47
CA GLU A 156 26.43 8.15 -17.84
C GLU A 156 27.70 8.76 -17.27
N ALA A 157 28.00 8.51 -15.99
CA ALA A 157 29.23 8.96 -15.36
C ALA A 157 30.50 8.37 -16.01
N ARG A 158 30.44 7.12 -16.52
CA ARG A 158 31.54 6.51 -17.27
C ARG A 158 31.72 7.16 -18.64
N LYS A 159 30.62 7.41 -19.37
CA LYS A 159 30.66 8.10 -20.68
C LYS A 159 31.20 9.52 -20.55
N ALA A 160 30.79 10.25 -19.51
CA ALA A 160 31.27 11.61 -19.24
C ALA A 160 32.78 11.68 -18.90
N LYS A 161 33.37 10.60 -18.39
CA LYS A 161 34.82 10.50 -18.14
C LYS A 161 35.63 10.04 -19.34
N ALA A 162 34.98 9.47 -20.36
CA ALA A 162 35.62 8.95 -21.56
C ALA A 162 35.67 9.98 -22.70
N ASN A 163 34.95 11.09 -22.57
CA ASN A 163 34.99 12.28 -23.43
C ASN A 163 35.84 13.37 -22.77
#